data_AF-A0A327VC51-F1
#
_entry.id   AF-A0A327VC51-F1
#
_cell.length_a   1.000
_cell.length_b   1.000
_cell.length_c   1.000
_cell.angle_alpha   90.00
_cell.angle_beta   90.00
_cell.angle_gamma   90.00
#
_symmetry.space_group_name_H-M   'P 1'
#
loop_
_entity.id
_entity.type
_entity.pdbx_description
1 polymer ?
#
loop_
_entity_poly.entity_id
_entity_poly.type
_entity_poly.pdbx_seq_one_letter_code
_entity_poly.pdbx_strand_id
1 'polypeptide(L)' 'MDHTTGDSPPSDGHPGHCSWHSGWADDVVMVAAHEAGSGWGGGVYACLPCARPLAARSDASKWLCRQVEAMEQRATQAAP' A
#
# COMPACT_ATOMS: atom_id res chain seq x y z
N MET A 1 16.17 23.88 -10.69
CA MET A 1 15.59 22.69 -11.33
C MET A 1 15.40 21.68 -10.22
N ASP A 2 14.27 21.83 -9.56
CA ASP A 2 13.97 21.28 -8.25
C ASP A 2 13.35 19.90 -8.48
N HIS A 3 14.16 18.85 -8.30
CA HIS A 3 13.69 17.47 -8.34
C HIS A 3 12.96 17.17 -7.03
N THR A 4 11.72 17.65 -6.91
CA THR A 4 10.77 17.21 -5.88
C THR A 4 10.40 15.76 -6.19
N THR A 5 11.28 14.83 -5.80
CA THR A 5 11.02 13.40 -5.83
C THR A 5 9.73 13.17 -5.04
N GLY A 6 8.71 12.65 -5.73
CA GLY A 6 7.34 12.59 -5.27
C GLY A 6 7.18 11.92 -3.91
N ASP A 7 7.08 12.73 -2.87
CA ASP A 7 6.40 12.38 -1.64
C ASP A 7 4.90 12.59 -1.91
N SER A 8 4.30 11.72 -2.72
CA SER A 8 2.84 11.66 -2.75
C SER A 8 2.40 11.33 -1.32
N PRO A 9 1.48 12.12 -0.72
CA PRO A 9 0.93 11.78 0.58
C PRO A 9 0.35 10.37 0.52
N PRO A 10 0.34 9.62 1.63
CA PRO A 10 -0.22 8.28 1.62
C PRO A 10 -1.64 8.38 1.09
N SER A 11 -1.86 7.77 -0.09
CA SER A 11 -3.11 7.91 -0.83
C SER A 11 -4.29 7.60 0.08
N ASP A 12 -5.39 8.34 -0.12
CA ASP A 12 -6.67 8.08 0.53
C ASP A 12 -6.96 6.57 0.53
N GLY A 13 -7.66 6.03 1.52
CA GLY A 13 -7.96 4.60 1.53
C GLY A 13 -8.58 4.17 0.21
N HIS A 14 -8.07 3.11 -0.40
CA HIS A 14 -8.53 2.66 -1.73
C HIS A 14 -9.19 1.31 -1.59
N PRO A 15 -10.52 1.20 -1.76
CA PRO A 15 -11.18 -0.10 -1.77
C PRO A 15 -10.71 -0.89 -2.99
N GLY A 16 -10.41 -2.17 -2.80
CA GLY A 16 -9.83 -2.99 -3.86
C GLY A 16 -9.64 -4.45 -3.48
N HIS A 17 -9.06 -5.20 -4.42
CA HIS A 17 -8.78 -6.62 -4.24
C HIS A 17 -7.42 -6.83 -3.58
N CYS A 18 -7.41 -7.63 -2.51
CA CYS A 18 -6.18 -8.07 -1.87
C CYS A 18 -5.64 -9.34 -2.52
N SER A 19 -4.40 -9.28 -3.00
CA SER A 19 -3.73 -10.40 -3.66
C SER A 19 -3.35 -11.55 -2.71
N TRP A 20 -3.29 -11.33 -1.39
CA TRP A 20 -2.88 -12.33 -0.40
C TRP A 20 -3.99 -13.31 0.00
N HIS A 21 -5.19 -12.80 0.25
CA HIS A 21 -6.35 -13.63 0.63
C HIS A 21 -7.41 -13.71 -0.48
N SER A 22 -7.11 -13.12 -1.64
CA SER A 22 -7.95 -13.11 -2.84
C SER A 22 -9.37 -12.57 -2.64
N GLY A 23 -9.56 -11.60 -1.73
CA GLY A 23 -10.86 -11.00 -1.44
C GLY A 23 -10.88 -9.48 -1.57
N TRP A 24 -12.08 -8.91 -1.53
CA TRP A 24 -12.29 -7.46 -1.49
C TRP A 24 -12.00 -6.90 -0.10
N ALA A 25 -11.46 -5.70 -0.03
CA ALA A 25 -11.26 -4.95 1.20
C ALA A 25 -11.58 -3.47 0.98
N ASP A 26 -12.05 -2.79 2.03
CA ASP A 26 -12.39 -1.37 2.01
C ASP A 26 -11.16 -0.45 1.88
N ASP A 27 -9.98 -0.97 2.21
CA ASP A 27 -8.71 -0.29 2.04
C ASP A 27 -7.61 -1.29 1.66
N VAL A 28 -6.90 -1.02 0.58
CA VAL A 28 -5.71 -1.75 0.12
C VAL A 28 -4.58 -0.79 -0.22
N VAL A 29 -3.34 -1.23 0.01
CA VAL A 29 -2.13 -0.53 -0.41
C VAL A 29 -1.37 -1.36 -1.42
N MET A 30 -0.75 -0.70 -2.40
CA MET A 30 0.21 -1.38 -3.27
C MET A 30 1.42 -1.78 -2.43
N VAL A 31 1.87 -3.03 -2.54
CA VAL A 31 3.02 -3.57 -1.80
C VAL A 31 4.20 -3.90 -2.71
N ALA A 32 3.93 -4.06 -4.01
CA ALA A 32 4.95 -4.19 -5.04
C ALA A 32 4.41 -3.59 -6.33
N ALA A 33 5.22 -2.79 -7.01
CA ALA A 33 5.01 -2.42 -8.40
C ALA A 33 5.74 -3.45 -9.27
N HIS A 34 5.04 -4.09 -10.19
CA HIS A 34 5.71 -4.85 -11.24
C HIS A 34 5.93 -3.92 -12.43
N GLU A 35 7.16 -3.43 -12.56
CA GLU A 35 7.63 -2.71 -13.75
C GLU A 35 7.67 -3.71 -14.92
N ALA A 36 6.53 -3.91 -15.59
CA ALA A 36 6.50 -4.62 -16.85
C ALA A 36 7.06 -3.67 -17.91
N GLY A 37 8.28 -3.92 -18.39
CA GLY A 37 8.84 -3.20 -19.53
C GLY A 37 7.80 -3.07 -20.66
N SER A 38 7.39 -1.83 -20.94
CA SER A 38 6.47 -1.45 -22.01
C SER A 38 4.99 -1.89 -21.91
N GLY A 39 4.51 -2.38 -20.76
CA GLY A 39 3.08 -2.68 -20.52
C GLY A 39 2.53 -1.87 -19.33
N TRP A 40 1.20 -1.74 -19.22
CA TRP A 40 0.55 -1.14 -18.03
C TRP A 40 1.11 -1.80 -16.77
N GLY A 41 1.97 -1.08 -16.04
CA GLY A 41 2.58 -1.57 -14.81
C GLY A 41 1.48 -1.96 -13.83
N GLY A 42 1.42 -3.25 -13.50
CA GLY A 42 0.48 -3.78 -12.53
C GLY A 42 1.05 -3.66 -11.13
N GLY A 43 0.27 -3.11 -10.20
CA GLY A 43 0.58 -3.16 -8.78
C GLY A 43 -0.01 -4.41 -8.13
N VAL A 44 0.72 -5.01 -7.19
CA VAL A 44 0.17 -6.00 -6.26
C VAL A 44 -0.33 -5.24 -5.03
N TYR A 45 -1.59 -5.47 -4.64
CA TYR A 45 -2.23 -4.76 -3.54
C TYR A 45 -2.56 -5.69 -2.36
N ALA A 46 -2.46 -5.16 -1.14
CA ALA A 46 -2.77 -5.87 0.09
C ALA A 46 -3.63 -5.04 1.03
N CYS A 47 -4.63 -5.66 1.66
CA CYS A 47 -5.38 -5.05 2.75
C CYS A 47 -4.51 -4.95 4.02
N LEU A 48 -4.92 -4.13 4.98
CA LEU A 48 -4.15 -3.87 6.21
C LEU A 48 -3.65 -5.14 6.93
N PRO A 49 -4.48 -6.16 7.24
CA PRO A 49 -4.00 -7.36 7.95
C PRO A 49 -2.97 -8.15 7.14
N CYS A 50 -3.04 -8.11 5.80
CA CYS A 50 -2.07 -8.78 4.93
C CYS A 50 -0.82 -7.94 4.69
N ALA A 51 -0.93 -6.62 4.70
CA ALA A 51 0.19 -5.70 4.50
C ALA A 51 1.09 -5.56 5.74
N ARG A 52 0.52 -5.64 6.95
CA ARG A 52 1.25 -5.59 8.23
C ARG A 52 2.47 -6.51 8.32
N PRO A 53 2.35 -7.83 8.10
CA PRO A 53 3.52 -8.72 8.18
C PRO A 53 4.55 -8.42 7.07
N LEU A 54 4.13 -7.84 5.94
CA LEU A 54 5.06 -7.45 4.87
C LEU A 54 5.89 -6.24 5.27
N ALA A 55 5.25 -5.22 5.86
CA ALA A 55 5.93 -4.02 6.38
C ALA A 55 6.83 -4.31 7.59
N ALA A 56 6.55 -5.38 8.36
CA ALA A 56 7.37 -5.77 9.50
C ALA A 56 8.68 -6.49 9.12
N ARG A 57 8.86 -6.86 7.85
CA ARG A 57 10.08 -7.55 7.40
C ARG A 57 11.26 -6.58 7.34
N SER A 58 12.46 -7.06 7.63
CA SER A 58 13.68 -6.24 7.59
C SER A 58 14.04 -5.72 6.19
N ASP A 59 13.54 -6.38 5.13
CA ASP A 59 13.71 -6.00 3.73
C ASP A 59 12.57 -5.13 3.20
N ALA A 60 11.60 -4.75 4.04
CA ALA A 60 10.50 -3.90 3.64
C ALA A 60 11.01 -2.51 3.22
N SER A 61 10.44 -1.97 2.13
CA SER A 61 10.75 -0.62 1.70
C SER A 61 10.15 0.39 2.69
N LYS A 62 10.85 1.50 2.93
CA LYS A 62 10.35 2.59 3.79
C LYS A 62 8.99 3.13 3.32
N TRP A 63 8.77 3.11 2.00
CA TRP A 63 7.51 3.51 1.40
C TRP A 63 6.36 2.57 1.81
N LEU A 64 6.57 1.25 1.77
CA LEU A 64 5.57 0.27 2.24
C LEU A 64 5.24 0.47 3.72
N CYS A 65 6.25 0.68 4.56
CA CYS A 65 6.03 0.95 5.99
C CYS A 65 5.15 2.18 6.20
N ARG A 66 5.41 3.28 5.49
CA ARG A 66 4.62 4.52 5.57
C ARG A 66 3.18 4.33 5.10
N GLN A 67 2.97 3.54 4.05
CA GLN A 67 1.63 3.23 3.54
C GLN A 67 0.81 2.41 4.55
N VAL A 68 1.43 1.40 5.17
CA VAL A 68 0.77 0.60 6.21
C VAL A 68 0.45 1.44 7.44
N GLU A 69 1.36 2.29 7.89
CA GLU A 69 1.11 3.21 9.01
C GLU A 69 -0.09 4.13 8.72
N ALA A 70 -0.20 4.66 7.51
CA ALA A 70 -1.34 5.49 7.10
C ALA A 70 -2.67 4.71 7.09
N MET A 71 -2.68 3.45 6.65
CA MET A 71 -3.85 2.59 6.77
C MET A 71 -4.25 2.37 8.23
N GLU A 72 -3.29 2.16 9.13
CA GLU A 72 -3.56 1.99 10.57
C GLU A 72 -4.18 3.25 11.18
N GLN A 73 -3.67 4.43 10.81
CA GLN A 73 -4.23 5.71 11.24
C GLN A 73 -5.67 5.88 10.77
N ARG A 74 -5.99 5.51 9.51
CA ARG A 74 -7.36 5.56 8.99
C ARG A 74 -8.28 4.56 9.66
N ALA A 75 -7.83 3.32 9.86
CA ALA A 75 -8.60 2.30 10.56
C ALA A 75 -8.93 2.73 12.01
N THR A 76 -7.99 3.42 12.66
CA THR A 76 -8.20 4.01 14.00
C THR A 76 -9.21 5.15 13.97
N GLN A 77 -9.16 6.04 12.97
CA GLN A 77 -10.09 7.16 12.81
C GLN A 77 -11.51 6.73 12.42
N ALA A 78 -11.65 5.58 11.77
CA ALA A 78 -12.95 5.02 11.37
C ALA A 78 -13.63 4.19 12.48
N ALA A 79 -12.97 3.96 13.62
CA ALA A 79 -13.57 3.30 14.77
C ALA A 79 -14.59 4.24 15.44
N PRO A 80 -15.80 3.75 15.79
CA PRO A 80 -16.89 4.55 16.37
C PRO A 80 -16.60 5.06 17.79
#